data_AF-A0A7Y7NAR1-F1
#
_entry.id   AF-A0A7Y7NAR1-F1
#
_cell.length_a   1.000
_cell.length_b   1.000
_cell.length_c   1.000
_cell.angle_alpha   90.00
_cell.angle_beta   90.00
_cell.angle_gamma   90.00
#
_symmetry.space_group_name_H-M   'P 1'
#
loop_
_entity.id
_entity.type
_entity.pdbx_description
1 polymer ?
#
loop_
_entity_poly.entity_id
_entity_poly.type
_entity_poly.pdbx_seq_one_letter_code
_entity_poly.pdbx_strand_id
1 'polypeptide(L)' 'MDVRDMDGNPGIWEKLRWSELSNKEKELWALLGWNQYLWDRNEAPPSANKAWRDLNYHEQYAAQGLGFSEEMWDGFEDE' A
#
# COMPACT_ATOMS: atom_id res chain seq x y z
N MET A 1 9.20 -13.73 -7.56
CA MET A 1 8.85 -13.02 -6.31
C MET A 1 8.97 -11.56 -6.68
N ASP A 2 7.86 -10.99 -7.13
CA ASP A 2 7.86 -9.82 -8.03
C ASP A 2 7.29 -8.59 -7.32
N VAL A 3 7.57 -8.49 -6.02
CA VAL A 3 7.33 -7.31 -5.21
C VAL A 3 8.62 -7.03 -4.47
N ARG A 4 9.03 -5.76 -4.46
CA ARG A 4 10.21 -5.31 -3.75
C ARG A 4 10.08 -5.55 -2.25
N ASP A 5 11.18 -5.95 -1.64
CA ASP A 5 11.26 -6.07 -0.20
C ASP A 5 11.24 -4.68 0.45
N MET A 6 10.30 -4.46 1.37
CA MET A 6 10.18 -3.19 2.08
C MET A 6 11.16 -3.08 3.25
N ASP A 7 11.86 -4.15 3.64
CA ASP A 7 12.69 -4.20 4.85
C ASP A 7 11.95 -3.69 6.10
N GLY A 8 10.62 -3.89 6.14
CA GLY A 8 9.73 -3.39 7.19
C GLY A 8 9.54 -1.87 7.23
N ASN A 9 9.96 -1.13 6.20
CA ASN A 9 9.83 0.32 6.13
C ASN A 9 8.88 0.76 4.99
N PRO A 10 7.63 1.15 5.29
CA PRO A 10 6.68 1.60 4.27
C PRO A 10 6.96 2.95 3.65
N GLY A 11 7.83 3.76 4.25
CA GLY A 11 8.31 4.99 3.63
C GLY A 11 9.11 4.75 2.33
N ILE A 12 9.46 3.50 1.98
CA ILE A 12 10.05 3.22 0.67
C ILE A 12 9.06 3.47 -0.48
N TRP A 13 7.75 3.29 -0.25
CA TRP A 13 6.74 3.45 -1.29
C TRP A 13 6.51 4.91 -1.63
N GLU A 14 6.45 5.77 -0.62
CA GLU A 14 6.26 7.22 -0.79
C GLU A 14 7.41 7.89 -1.57
N LYS A 15 8.59 7.26 -1.58
CA LYS A 15 9.76 7.74 -2.32
C LYS A 15 9.72 7.37 -3.80
N LEU A 16 8.82 6.48 -4.21
CA LEU A 16 8.74 5.95 -5.55
C LEU A 16 7.65 6.65 -6.34
N ARG A 17 7.89 6.80 -7.65
CA ARG A 17 6.84 7.19 -8.58
C ARG A 17 6.04 5.97 -8.99
N TRP A 18 4.76 6.18 -9.33
CA TRP A 18 3.91 5.11 -9.86
C TRP A 18 4.56 4.38 -11.05
N SER A 19 5.29 5.11 -11.90
CA SER A 19 6.01 4.53 -13.04
C SER A 19 7.15 3.59 -12.65
N GLU A 20 7.74 3.75 -11.46
CA GLU A 20 8.83 2.90 -10.93
C GLU A 20 8.31 1.62 -10.27
N LEU A 21 7.00 1.51 -10.07
CA LEU A 21 6.36 0.30 -9.60
C LEU A 21 6.28 -0.73 -10.74
N SER A 22 6.60 -1.97 -10.42
CA SER A 22 6.39 -3.14 -11.26
C SER A 22 4.90 -3.37 -11.50
N ASN A 23 4.55 -4.11 -12.55
CA ASN A 23 3.15 -4.40 -12.86
C ASN A 23 2.43 -5.06 -11.68
N LYS A 24 3.11 -5.98 -10.97
CA LYS A 24 2.56 -6.65 -9.79
C LYS A 24 2.32 -5.69 -8.63
N GLU A 25 3.27 -4.79 -8.36
CA GLU A 25 3.13 -3.75 -7.33
C GLU A 25 1.93 -2.84 -7.65
N LYS A 26 1.80 -2.41 -8.91
CA LYS A 26 0.66 -1.61 -9.37
C LYS A 26 -0.67 -2.33 -9.20
N GLU A 27 -0.73 -3.63 -9.49
CA GLU A 27 -1.94 -4.44 -9.29
C GLU A 27 -2.33 -4.49 -7.81
N LEU A 28 -1.38 -4.70 -6.90
CA LEU A 28 -1.65 -4.73 -5.46
C LEU A 28 -2.08 -3.34 -4.95
N TRP A 29 -1.38 -2.29 -5.35
CA TRP A 29 -1.78 -0.92 -5.03
C TRP A 29 -3.18 -0.58 -5.58
N ALA A 30 -3.52 -1.05 -6.77
CA ALA A 30 -4.87 -0.89 -7.34
C ALA A 30 -5.96 -1.62 -6.55
N LEU A 31 -5.66 -2.78 -5.97
CA LEU A 31 -6.58 -3.47 -5.05
C LEU A 31 -6.80 -2.70 -3.75
N LEU A 32 -5.79 -1.97 -3.30
CA LEU A 32 -5.90 -0.96 -2.24
C LEU A 32 -6.54 0.34 -2.73
N GLY A 33 -7.08 0.43 -3.94
CA GLY A 33 -7.72 1.64 -4.46
C GLY A 33 -6.75 2.76 -4.89
N TRP A 34 -5.44 2.54 -4.79
CA TRP A 34 -4.45 3.47 -5.33
C TRP A 34 -4.43 3.40 -6.85
N ASN A 35 -4.18 4.54 -7.48
CA ASN A 35 -3.97 4.62 -8.91
C ASN A 35 -2.94 5.72 -9.18
N GLN A 36 -2.44 5.77 -10.42
CA GLN A 36 -1.41 6.75 -10.80
C GLN A 36 -1.81 8.18 -10.46
N TYR A 37 -3.08 8.55 -10.64
CA TYR A 37 -3.57 9.91 -10.39
C TYR A 37 -3.54 10.26 -8.90
N LEU A 38 -4.01 9.35 -8.05
CA LEU A 38 -3.98 9.51 -6.58
C LEU A 38 -2.55 9.54 -6.06
N TRP A 39 -1.71 8.62 -6.57
CA TRP A 39 -0.29 8.52 -6.21
C TRP A 39 0.48 9.80 -6.54
N ASP A 40 0.33 10.32 -7.76
CA ASP A 40 1.04 11.52 -8.22
C ASP A 40 0.59 12.78 -7.47
N ARG A 41 -0.65 12.79 -6.99
CA ARG A 41 -1.22 13.86 -6.16
C ARG A 41 -0.95 13.70 -4.67
N ASN A 42 -0.36 12.58 -4.26
CA ASN A 42 -0.23 12.20 -2.85
C ASN A 42 -1.59 12.21 -2.12
N GLU A 43 -2.65 11.80 -2.82
CA GLU A 43 -4.02 11.74 -2.30
C GLU A 43 -4.34 10.29 -1.90
N ALA A 44 -4.55 10.06 -0.61
CA ALA A 44 -4.82 8.73 -0.09
C ALA A 44 -6.25 8.25 -0.47
N PRO A 45 -6.41 7.01 -0.97
CA PRO A 45 -7.72 6.44 -1.22
C PRO A 45 -8.48 6.16 0.09
N PRO A 46 -9.80 5.87 0.01
CA PRO A 46 -10.62 5.59 1.19
C PRO A 46 -10.14 4.41 2.02
N SER A 47 -9.52 3.42 1.36
CA SER A 47 -8.90 2.24 1.97
C SER A 47 -7.76 2.59 2.93
N ALA A 48 -6.95 3.60 2.61
CA ALA A 48 -5.83 4.05 3.43
C ALA A 48 -6.28 4.76 4.74
N ASN A 49 -7.56 5.11 4.85
CA ASN A 49 -8.17 5.65 6.08
C ASN A 49 -8.91 4.59 6.89
N LYS A 50 -8.85 3.31 6.48
CA LYS A 50 -9.47 2.21 7.22
C LYS A 50 -8.41 1.51 8.06
N ALA A 51 -8.80 1.06 9.24
CA ALA A 51 -8.02 0.10 9.99
C ALA A 51 -7.91 -1.22 9.20
N TRP A 52 -6.87 -2.00 9.46
CA TRP A 52 -6.62 -3.28 8.79
C TRP A 52 -7.83 -4.22 8.88
N ARG A 53 -8.53 -4.19 10.01
CA ARG A 53 -9.74 -4.99 10.27
C ARG A 53 -10.95 -4.56 9.44
N ASP A 54 -10.99 -3.32 9.00
CA ASP A 54 -12.04 -2.75 8.14
C ASP A 54 -11.72 -2.90 6.64
N LEU A 55 -10.49 -3.30 6.30
CA LEU A 55 -10.12 -3.68 4.94
C LEU A 55 -10.83 -4.98 4.54
N ASN A 56 -11.24 -5.05 3.27
CA ASN A 56 -11.78 -6.27 2.68
C ASN A 56 -10.65 -7.28 2.37
N TYR A 57 -11.03 -8.53 2.11
CA TYR A 57 -10.08 -9.62 1.82
C TYR A 57 -9.06 -9.29 0.73
N HIS A 58 -9.46 -8.59 -0.35
CA HIS A 58 -8.55 -8.20 -1.41
C HIS A 58 -7.61 -7.07 -0.99
N GLU A 59 -8.09 -6.11 -0.19
CA GLU A 59 -7.26 -5.03 0.36
C GLU A 59 -6.19 -5.62 1.31
N GLN A 60 -6.58 -6.51 2.23
CA GLN A 60 -5.63 -7.18 3.15
C GLN A 60 -4.63 -8.05 2.39
N TYR A 61 -5.09 -8.82 1.40
CA TYR A 61 -4.21 -9.63 0.55
C TYR A 61 -3.20 -8.75 -0.19
N ALA A 62 -3.64 -7.60 -0.70
CA ALA A 62 -2.78 -6.67 -1.39
C ALA A 62 -1.74 -6.03 -0.47
N ALA A 63 -2.16 -5.57 0.71
CA ALA A 63 -1.27 -5.02 1.72
C ALA A 63 -0.20 -6.05 2.15
N GLN A 64 -0.60 -7.29 2.43
CA GLN A 64 0.35 -8.39 2.72
C GLN A 64 1.28 -8.66 1.54
N GLY A 65 0.75 -8.68 0.32
CA GLY A 65 1.53 -8.88 -0.89
C GLY A 65 2.56 -7.78 -1.12
N LEU A 66 2.28 -6.56 -0.66
CA LEU A 66 3.20 -5.42 -0.68
C LEU A 66 4.23 -5.48 0.46
N GLY A 67 4.00 -6.24 1.52
CA GLY A 67 4.89 -6.34 2.68
C GLY A 67 4.37 -5.61 3.93
N PHE A 68 3.13 -5.12 3.91
CA PHE A 68 2.48 -4.58 5.10
C PHE A 68 1.91 -5.70 5.97
N SER A 69 2.05 -5.53 7.28
CA SER A 69 1.40 -6.36 8.31
C SER A 69 0.32 -5.56 9.03
N GLU A 70 -0.65 -6.21 9.69
CA GLU A 70 -1.68 -5.55 10.52
C GLU A 70 -1.05 -4.55 11.49
N GLU A 71 -0.01 -4.96 12.20
CA GLU A 71 0.75 -4.12 13.13
C GLU A 71 1.41 -2.89 12.49
N MET A 72 1.87 -3.00 11.25
CA MET A 72 2.45 -1.86 10.54
C MET A 72 1.33 -0.95 10.04
N TRP A 73 0.29 -1.52 9.43
CA TRP A 73 -0.81 -0.76 8.85
C TRP A 73 -1.53 0.09 9.88
N ASP A 74 -1.95 -0.50 11.01
CA ASP A 74 -2.63 0.20 12.09
C ASP A 74 -1.64 0.99 12.98
N GLY A 75 -0.34 0.65 12.94
CA GLY A 75 0.70 1.30 13.74
C GLY A 75 1.09 2.71 13.28
N PHE A 76 0.61 3.19 12.12
CA PHE A 76 0.85 4.57 11.64
C PHE A 76 -0.09 5.62 12.25
N GLU A 77 -1.09 5.22 13.06
CA GLU A 77 -2.06 6.16 13.64
C GLU A 77 -1.63 6.81 14.97
N ASP A 78 -0.54 6.38 15.60
CA ASP A 78 -0.10 6.90 16.90
C ASP A 78 1.40 7.28 16.92
N GLU A 79 1.71 8.53 16.56
CA GLU A 79 2.52 9.47 17.39
C GLU A 79 2.24 10.95 17.04
#